data_AF-A0A6B2T7L2-F1
#
_entry.id   AF-A0A6B2T7L2-F1
#
_cell.length_a   1.000
_cell.length_b   1.000
_cell.length_c   1.000
_cell.angle_alpha   90.00
_cell.angle_beta   90.00
_cell.angle_gamma   90.00
#
_symmetry.space_group_name_H-M   'P 1'
#
loop_
_entity.id
_entity.type
_entity.pdbx_description
1 polymer ?
#
loop_
_entity_poly.entity_id
_entity_poly.type
_entity_poly.pdbx_seq_one_letter_code
_entity_poly.pdbx_strand_id
1 'polypeptide(L)'
;DPLAATPAAWNRVFRRGFWQERQLAFSSGAYEDVVPVVTATLRTGERTAVVERPCVRWRERRAGSFSKTPGRAHFALIGRY
;
A
#
# COMPACT_ATOMS: atom_id res chain seq x y z
N ASP A 1 7.68 5.05 13.52
CA ASP A 1 6.33 5.16 12.99
C ASP A 1 5.94 3.84 12.33
N PRO A 2 4.95 3.10 12.86
CA PRO A 2 4.47 1.84 12.26
C PRO A 2 3.90 2.01 10.85
N LEU A 3 3.48 3.22 10.48
CA LEU A 3 2.99 3.56 9.14
C LEU A 3 4.12 3.84 8.14
N ALA A 4 5.35 4.07 8.62
CA ALA A 4 6.55 4.20 7.80
C ALA A 4 7.09 2.85 7.28
N ALA A 5 6.48 1.72 7.67
CA ALA A 5 6.70 0.43 7.03
C ALA A 5 6.25 0.48 5.56
N THR A 6 6.78 -0.42 4.72
CA THR A 6 6.53 -0.47 3.26
C THR A 6 5.05 -0.16 2.92
N PRO A 7 4.78 0.87 2.11
CA PRO A 7 3.41 1.18 1.69
C PRO A 7 2.95 0.08 0.74
N ALA A 8 2.04 -0.78 1.21
CA ALA A 8 1.57 -1.94 0.48
C ALA A 8 0.20 -2.36 0.98
N ALA A 9 -0.62 -2.94 0.11
CA ALA A 9 -1.94 -3.46 0.52
C ALA A 9 -1.84 -4.64 1.48
N TRP A 10 -0.83 -5.49 1.32
CA TRP A 10 -0.75 -6.78 2.03
C TRP A 10 -0.40 -6.66 3.52
N ASN A 11 0.10 -5.53 4.01
CA ASN A 11 0.42 -5.32 5.43
C ASN A 11 -0.59 -4.45 6.18
N ARG A 12 -1.73 -4.14 5.58
CA ARG A 12 -2.78 -3.31 6.16
C ARG A 12 -4.14 -4.00 6.03
N VAL A 13 -5.02 -3.71 6.98
CA VAL A 13 -6.39 -4.21 6.97
C VAL A 13 -7.33 -3.03 7.13
N PHE A 14 -8.22 -2.84 6.15
CA PHE A 14 -9.26 -1.83 6.18
C PHE A 14 -10.63 -2.49 6.31
N ARG A 15 -11.55 -1.84 7.04
CA ARG A 15 -12.96 -2.26 7.02
C ARG A 15 -13.50 -2.08 5.61
N ARG A 16 -14.22 -3.10 5.11
CA ARG A 16 -14.79 -3.06 3.76
C ARG A 16 -15.74 -1.87 3.55
N GLY A 17 -16.61 -1.58 4.53
CA GLY A 17 -17.53 -0.44 4.47
C GLY A 17 -16.80 0.89 4.26
N PHE A 18 -15.75 1.14 5.07
CA PHE A 18 -14.89 2.31 4.91
C PHE A 18 -14.27 2.41 3.51
N TRP A 19 -13.77 1.29 2.96
CA TRP A 19 -13.17 1.27 1.63
C TRP A 19 -14.18 1.67 0.54
N GLN A 20 -15.41 1.13 0.63
CA GLN A 20 -16.48 1.39 -0.31
C GLN A 20 -17.04 2.82 -0.18
N GLU A 21 -17.32 3.28 1.05
CA GLU A 21 -17.83 4.62 1.34
C GLU A 21 -16.86 5.72 0.87
N ARG A 22 -15.55 5.47 0.96
CA ARG A 22 -14.51 6.40 0.49
C ARG A 22 -14.18 6.24 -1.00
N GLN A 23 -14.91 5.38 -1.70
CA GLN A 23 -14.79 5.10 -3.13
C GLN A 23 -13.35 4.78 -3.54
N LEU A 24 -12.65 4.00 -2.71
CA LEU A 24 -11.28 3.59 -2.98
C LEU A 24 -11.28 2.40 -3.94
N ALA A 25 -10.29 2.35 -4.83
CA ALA A 25 -10.09 1.25 -5.76
C ALA A 25 -8.60 1.10 -6.07
N PHE A 26 -8.17 -0.12 -6.38
CA PHE A 26 -6.83 -0.33 -6.93
C PHE A 26 -6.68 0.38 -8.26
N SER A 27 -5.55 1.08 -8.41
CA SER A 27 -5.20 1.74 -9.66
C SER A 27 -4.67 0.73 -10.68
N SER A 28 -4.50 1.17 -11.93
CA SER A 28 -3.84 0.36 -12.96
C SER A 28 -2.36 0.73 -13.12
N GLY A 29 -1.59 -0.24 -13.59
CA GLY A 29 -0.16 -0.09 -13.84
C GLY A 29 0.69 -0.23 -12.59
N ALA A 30 1.94 0.24 -12.66
CA ALA A 30 2.88 0.15 -11.57
C ALA A 30 2.35 0.78 -10.27
N TYR A 31 2.62 0.10 -9.15
CA TYR A 31 2.22 0.53 -7.82
C TYR A 31 0.70 0.68 -7.69
N GLU A 32 -0.03 -0.25 -8.29
CA GLU A 32 -1.49 -0.32 -8.33
C GLU A 32 -2.13 -0.16 -6.95
N ASP A 33 -1.45 -0.65 -5.92
CA ASP A 33 -1.91 -0.75 -4.55
C ASP A 33 -1.42 0.37 -3.63
N VAL A 34 -0.29 0.99 -3.94
CA VAL A 34 0.38 1.98 -3.06
C VAL A 34 -0.51 3.21 -2.84
N VAL A 35 -0.94 3.90 -3.90
CA VAL A 35 -1.68 5.16 -3.78
C VAL A 35 -3.03 4.97 -3.06
N PRO A 36 -3.85 3.97 -3.40
CA PRO A 36 -5.12 3.73 -2.71
C PRO A 36 -4.92 3.42 -1.22
N VAL A 37 -3.90 2.63 -0.89
CA VAL A 37 -3.61 2.21 0.49
C VAL A 37 -3.05 3.34 1.34
N VAL A 38 -2.15 4.16 0.79
CA VAL A 38 -1.64 5.34 1.47
C VAL A 38 -2.78 6.33 1.69
N THR A 39 -3.60 6.56 0.66
CA THR A 39 -4.80 7.42 0.76
C THR A 39 -5.75 6.90 1.84
N ALA A 40 -6.02 5.59 1.87
CA ALA A 40 -6.85 4.96 2.89
C ALA A 40 -6.30 5.18 4.31
N THR A 41 -4.99 4.99 4.48
CA THR A 41 -4.29 5.16 5.75
C THR A 41 -4.34 6.61 6.24
N LEU A 42 -4.15 7.59 5.36
CA LEU A 42 -4.27 9.01 5.74
C LEU A 42 -5.72 9.35 6.09
N ARG A 43 -6.68 8.77 5.37
CA ARG A 43 -8.11 9.00 5.53
C ARG A 43 -8.74 8.35 6.78
N THR A 44 -8.05 7.44 7.46
CA THR A 44 -8.48 6.89 8.76
C THR A 44 -8.16 7.83 9.93
N GLY A 45 -7.16 8.71 9.79
CA GLY A 45 -6.72 9.61 10.85
C GLY A 45 -6.29 8.85 12.11
N GLU A 46 -6.71 9.33 13.27
CA GLU A 46 -6.36 8.76 14.58
C GLU A 46 -6.97 7.36 14.84
N ARG A 47 -7.86 6.87 13.97
CA ARG A 47 -8.50 5.56 14.09
C ARG A 47 -7.65 4.44 13.50
N THR A 48 -6.38 4.42 13.86
CA THR A 48 -5.39 3.46 13.34
C THR A 48 -4.74 2.74 14.50
N ALA A 49 -4.64 1.41 14.40
CA ALA A 49 -4.02 0.56 15.41
C ALA A 49 -3.00 -0.38 14.76
N VAL A 50 -2.02 -0.80 15.55
CA VAL A 50 -0.97 -1.73 15.13
C VAL A 50 -1.12 -3.01 15.91
N VAL A 51 -0.95 -4.14 15.23
CA VAL A 51 -0.92 -5.44 15.89
C VAL A 51 0.54 -5.83 16.11
N GLU A 52 0.93 -6.01 17.37
CA GLU A 52 2.31 -6.36 17.77
C GLU A 52 2.63 -7.86 17.57
N ARG A 53 2.27 -8.41 16.40
CA ARG A 53 2.61 -9.79 16.03
C ARG A 53 2.83 -9.91 14.52
N PRO A 54 3.63 -10.90 14.06
CA PRO A 54 3.77 -11.18 12.64
C PRO A 54 2.43 -11.67 12.04
N CYS A 55 1.84 -10.88 11.14
CA CYS A 55 0.61 -11.25 10.43
C CYS A 55 0.86 -11.79 9.02
N VAL A 56 2.04 -11.53 8.46
CA VAL A 56 2.40 -11.88 7.09
C VAL A 56 3.83 -12.36 7.01
N ARG A 57 4.09 -13.31 6.12
CA ARG A 57 5.45 -13.75 5.76
C ARG A 57 5.74 -13.32 4.34
N TRP A 58 6.50 -12.23 4.19
CA TRP A 58 6.93 -11.78 2.88
C TRP A 58 8.04 -12.68 2.35
N ARG A 59 7.85 -13.20 1.12
CA ARG A 59 8.86 -14.00 0.43
C ARG A 59 9.52 -13.14 -0.64
N GLU A 60 10.73 -12.72 -0.34
CA GLU A 60 11.58 -12.09 -1.33
C GLU A 60 12.23 -13.16 -2.23
N ARG A 61 11.99 -13.07 -3.54
CA ARG A 61 12.61 -13.96 -4.53
C ARG A 61 13.91 -13.30 -5.02
N ARG A 62 14.96 -14.11 -5.25
CA ARG A 62 16.28 -13.63 -5.70
C ARG A 62 16.29 -12.97 -7.09
N ALA A 63 15.26 -13.20 -7.91
CA ALA A 63 15.15 -12.63 -9.25
C ALA A 63 13.77 -12.00 -9.48
N GLY A 64 13.76 -10.81 -10.09
CA GLY A 64 12.59 -10.26 -10.78
C GLY A 64 11.47 -9.67 -9.91
N SER A 65 11.77 -8.72 -9.01
CA SER A 65 10.73 -7.88 -8.40
C SER A 65 10.66 -6.54 -9.12
N PHE A 66 9.46 -6.09 -9.50
CA PHE A 66 9.24 -4.75 -10.04
C PHE A 66 9.85 -3.66 -9.16
N SER A 67 9.74 -3.79 -7.83
CA SER A 67 10.28 -2.84 -6.87
C SER A 67 11.82 -2.76 -6.86
N LYS A 68 12.50 -3.74 -7.46
CA LYS A 68 13.97 -3.81 -7.54
C LYS A 68 14.52 -3.70 -8.96
N THR A 69 13.65 -3.58 -9.97
CA THR A 69 14.04 -3.43 -11.37
C THR A 69 14.13 -1.94 -11.70
N PRO A 70 15.33 -1.37 -11.92
CA PRO A 70 15.46 0.05 -12.24
C PRO A 70 14.73 0.41 -13.54
N GLY A 71 14.14 1.60 -13.60
CA GLY A 71 13.54 2.12 -14.82
C GLY A 71 12.52 3.22 -14.61
N ARG A 72 12.04 3.79 -15.73
CA ARG A 72 11.06 4.90 -15.71
C ARG A 72 9.68 4.49 -15.19
N ALA A 73 9.39 3.19 -15.06
CA ALA A 73 8.13 2.72 -14.49
C ALA A 73 7.93 3.20 -13.04
N HIS A 74 9.01 3.52 -12.32
CA HIS A 74 8.91 4.09 -10.97
C HIS A 74 8.31 5.51 -10.95
N PHE A 75 8.39 6.23 -12.07
CA PHE A 75 7.76 7.54 -12.21
C PHE A 75 6.26 7.49 -12.42
N ALA A 76 5.64 6.30 -12.51
CA ALA A 76 4.19 6.15 -12.62
C ALA A 76 3.42 6.78 -11.45
N LEU A 77 4.08 7.03 -10.31
CA LEU A 77 3.50 7.71 -9.15
C LEU A 77 3.51 9.24 -9.25
N ILE A 78 4.32 9.83 -10.14
CA ILE A 78 4.40 11.29 -10.29
C ILE A 78 3.04 11.80 -10.76
N GLY A 79 2.45 12.75 -10.01
CA GLY A 79 1.13 13.32 -10.28
C GLY A 79 -0.06 12.51 -9.76
N ARG A 80 0.18 11.43 -8.99
CA ARG A 80 -0.89 10.64 -8.32
C ARG A 80 -1.11 11.02 -6.84
N TYR A 81 -0.28 11.91 -6.30
CA TYR A 81 -0.43 12.56 -4.99
C TYR A 81 -0.77 14.03 -5.22
#